data_AF-A0A8J5CDQ7-F1
#
_entry.id   AF-A0A8J5CDQ7-F1
#
_cell.length_a   1.000
_cell.length_b   1.000
_cell.length_c   1.000
_cell.angle_alpha   90.00
_cell.angle_beta   90.00
_cell.angle_gamma   90.00
#
_symmetry.space_group_name_H-M   'P 1'
#
loop_
_entity.id
_entity.type
_entity.pdbx_description
1 polymer ?
#
loop_
_entity_poly.entity_id
_entity_poly.type
_entity_poly.pdbx_seq_one_letter_code
_entity_poly.pdbx_strand_id
1 'polypeptide(L)'
;MDVWTDLTTDNPTTLSIRQKWLNKKKKECKEILQEILRSEKPPRADYREMAELTLIVLGDTPPRGIHWSRPGAIHQARWMARNLYSMKMFMFAEQLEYDEETVVKLERLNLFLGLFYTPMWMSSTLAADAPANDLQFMKDMMKFKRTDPEIAQAVLQKLENHKWYLTQEVVPFALFGSRLSDKEKQDIAAKLHATEKPDSFRRGKPMFPQVTVKTTLADLVGPESHLLLDTLGIEYDWLLQPVATWPRSDDYS
;
A
#
# COMPACT_ATOMS: atom_id res chain seq x y z
N MET A 1 -22.78 -11.10 -27.74
CA MET A 1 -23.67 -10.62 -26.66
C MET A 1 -22.75 -10.07 -25.58
N ASP A 2 -22.84 -8.78 -25.29
CA ASP A 2 -22.01 -8.12 -24.27
C ASP A 2 -22.64 -8.43 -22.92
N VAL A 3 -22.17 -9.48 -22.23
CA VAL A 3 -22.77 -10.00 -20.98
C VAL A 3 -22.97 -8.88 -19.93
N TRP A 4 -22.20 -7.80 -20.02
CA TRP A 4 -22.27 -6.64 -19.13
C TRP A 4 -23.52 -5.76 -19.32
N THR A 5 -24.29 -5.91 -20.40
CA THR A 5 -25.53 -5.15 -20.61
C THR A 5 -26.74 -5.73 -19.89
N ASP A 6 -26.69 -7.02 -19.58
CA ASP A 6 -27.84 -7.77 -19.08
C ASP A 6 -27.77 -7.97 -17.55
N LEU A 7 -26.70 -7.49 -16.91
CA LEU A 7 -26.52 -7.55 -15.47
C LEU A 7 -27.43 -6.56 -14.75
N THR A 8 -28.20 -7.09 -13.79
CA THR A 8 -28.86 -6.28 -12.78
C THR A 8 -27.80 -5.74 -11.82
N THR A 9 -27.79 -4.43 -11.65
CA THR A 9 -26.75 -3.71 -10.88
C THR A 9 -27.14 -3.46 -9.43
N ASP A 10 -28.34 -3.91 -9.06
CA ASP A 10 -28.91 -3.82 -7.73
C ASP A 10 -28.39 -4.98 -6.87
N ASN A 11 -27.87 -4.66 -5.67
CA ASN A 11 -27.36 -5.62 -4.68
C ASN A 11 -26.18 -6.51 -5.15
N PRO A 12 -25.01 -5.94 -5.49
CA PRO A 12 -23.82 -6.72 -5.79
C PRO A 12 -23.36 -7.58 -4.61
N THR A 13 -22.76 -8.74 -4.89
CA THR A 13 -22.14 -9.61 -3.87
C THR A 13 -21.00 -8.86 -3.16
N THR A 14 -20.95 -8.96 -1.83
CA THR A 14 -19.92 -8.31 -1.00
C THR A 14 -19.12 -9.34 -0.20
N LEU A 15 -17.91 -8.97 0.22
CA LEU A 15 -17.02 -9.84 0.97
C LEU A 15 -17.51 -10.07 2.41
N SER A 16 -17.62 -11.35 2.78
CA SER A 16 -17.95 -11.79 4.15
C SER A 16 -16.67 -11.97 4.98
N ILE A 17 -16.24 -10.92 5.66
CA ILE A 17 -15.01 -10.93 6.46
C ILE A 17 -15.34 -11.30 7.91
N ARG A 18 -14.94 -12.50 8.36
CA ARG A 18 -15.19 -12.97 9.73
C ARG A 18 -14.05 -12.67 10.71
N GLN A 19 -12.81 -12.66 10.24
CA GLN A 19 -11.65 -12.48 11.12
C GLN A 19 -11.57 -11.06 11.67
N LYS A 20 -11.45 -10.93 13.00
CA LYS A 20 -11.45 -9.63 13.71
C LYS A 20 -10.40 -8.64 13.17
N TRP A 21 -9.19 -9.12 12.89
CA TRP A 21 -8.11 -8.25 12.40
C TRP A 21 -8.33 -7.79 10.95
N LEU A 22 -8.93 -8.63 10.10
CA LEU A 22 -9.33 -8.24 8.74
C LEU A 22 -10.51 -7.27 8.77
N ASN A 23 -11.43 -7.39 9.73
CA ASN A 23 -12.49 -6.41 9.93
C ASN A 23 -11.95 -5.04 10.38
N LYS A 24 -10.92 -5.01 11.24
CA LYS A 24 -10.22 -3.76 11.56
C LYS A 24 -9.62 -3.14 10.30
N LYS A 25 -8.91 -3.95 9.51
CA LYS A 25 -8.31 -3.53 8.25
C LYS A 25 -9.35 -3.03 7.24
N LYS A 26 -10.49 -3.73 7.12
CA LYS A 26 -11.64 -3.31 6.32
C LYS A 26 -12.09 -1.90 6.66
N LYS A 27 -12.19 -1.56 7.94
CA LYS A 27 -12.57 -0.22 8.39
C LYS A 27 -11.52 0.82 7.98
N GLU A 28 -10.24 0.54 8.27
CA GLU A 28 -9.11 1.41 7.87
C GLU A 28 -9.08 1.64 6.36
N CYS A 29 -9.28 0.59 5.55
CA CYS A 29 -9.34 0.69 4.09
C CYS A 29 -10.50 1.55 3.61
N LYS A 30 -11.69 1.38 4.19
CA LYS A 30 -12.85 2.21 3.84
C LYS A 30 -12.58 3.68 4.13
N GLU A 31 -12.03 4.00 5.31
CA GLU A 31 -11.70 5.37 5.71
C GLU A 31 -10.72 6.01 4.72
N ILE A 32 -9.59 5.33 4.42
CA ILE A 32 -8.58 5.80 3.46
C ILE A 32 -9.18 6.05 2.08
N LEU A 33 -9.95 5.09 1.54
CA LEU A 33 -10.51 5.22 0.19
C LEU A 33 -11.57 6.31 0.11
N GLN A 34 -12.40 6.46 1.15
CA GLN A 34 -13.39 7.53 1.24
C GLN A 34 -12.72 8.91 1.29
N GLU A 35 -11.62 9.06 2.04
CA GLU A 35 -10.85 10.30 2.10
C GLU A 35 -10.25 10.64 0.73
N ILE A 36 -9.59 9.67 0.08
CA ILE A 36 -8.99 9.85 -1.24
C ILE A 36 -10.03 10.24 -2.29
N LEU A 37 -11.19 9.60 -2.29
CA LEU A 37 -12.27 9.89 -3.24
C LEU A 37 -12.94 11.26 -3.01
N ARG A 38 -12.87 11.81 -1.79
CA ARG A 38 -13.40 13.14 -1.43
C ARG A 38 -12.35 14.25 -1.55
N SER A 39 -11.10 13.92 -1.82
CA SER A 39 -10.03 14.91 -2.00
C SER A 39 -10.34 15.90 -3.13
N GLU A 40 -9.76 17.11 -3.06
CA GLU A 40 -9.95 18.15 -4.08
C GLU A 40 -9.49 17.71 -5.48
N LYS A 41 -8.49 16.81 -5.52
CA LYS A 41 -7.92 16.23 -6.74
C LYS A 41 -8.10 14.71 -6.71
N PRO A 42 -9.33 14.22 -6.95
CA PRO A 42 -9.60 12.78 -6.90
C PRO A 42 -8.79 12.03 -7.97
N PRO A 43 -8.53 10.72 -7.75
CA PRO A 43 -7.73 9.92 -8.68
C PRO A 43 -8.25 9.93 -10.12
N ARG A 44 -7.34 9.60 -11.05
CA ARG A 44 -7.66 9.32 -12.46
C ARG A 44 -8.79 8.30 -12.58
N ALA A 45 -9.52 8.33 -13.70
CA ALA A 45 -10.77 7.59 -13.86
C ALA A 45 -10.70 6.09 -13.50
N ASP A 46 -9.67 5.38 -13.96
CA ASP A 46 -9.48 3.95 -13.69
C ASP A 46 -9.12 3.66 -12.21
N TYR A 47 -8.31 4.53 -11.60
CA TYR A 47 -7.97 4.42 -10.18
C TYR A 47 -9.17 4.75 -9.30
N ARG A 48 -9.94 5.77 -9.69
CA ARG A 48 -11.20 6.13 -9.03
C ARG A 48 -12.16 4.95 -9.06
N GLU A 49 -12.36 4.35 -10.23
CA GLU A 49 -13.20 3.16 -10.37
C GLU A 49 -12.71 2.00 -9.49
N MET A 50 -11.40 1.75 -9.41
CA MET A 50 -10.86 0.72 -8.51
C MET A 50 -11.20 1.00 -7.04
N ALA A 51 -11.06 2.25 -6.57
CA ALA A 51 -11.43 2.61 -5.21
C ALA A 51 -12.93 2.51 -4.97
N GLU A 52 -13.77 2.98 -5.90
CA GLU A 52 -15.23 2.89 -5.82
C GLU A 52 -15.68 1.42 -5.77
N LEU A 53 -15.17 0.56 -6.66
CA LEU A 53 -15.47 -0.88 -6.65
C LEU A 53 -14.97 -1.57 -5.38
N THR A 54 -13.80 -1.17 -4.86
CA THR A 54 -13.30 -1.71 -3.59
C THR A 54 -14.23 -1.38 -2.44
N LEU A 55 -14.73 -0.15 -2.36
CA LEU A 55 -15.72 0.22 -1.35
C LEU A 55 -16.98 -0.63 -1.46
N ILE A 56 -17.49 -0.84 -2.67
CA ILE A 56 -18.68 -1.68 -2.94
C ILE A 56 -18.43 -3.13 -2.52
N VAL A 57 -17.30 -3.73 -2.92
CA VAL A 57 -16.93 -5.11 -2.55
C VAL A 57 -16.79 -5.28 -1.04
N LEU A 58 -16.37 -4.24 -0.33
CA LEU A 58 -16.32 -4.19 1.13
C LEU A 58 -17.67 -3.85 1.77
N GLY A 59 -18.76 -3.74 1.00
CA GLY A 59 -20.10 -3.40 1.47
C GLY A 59 -20.17 -1.97 2.01
N ASP A 60 -19.58 -1.01 1.30
CA ASP A 60 -19.73 0.43 1.53
C ASP A 60 -20.26 1.13 0.28
N THR A 61 -20.75 2.35 0.44
CA THR A 61 -21.21 3.18 -0.68
C THR A 61 -20.18 4.26 -1.00
N PRO A 62 -19.68 4.34 -2.26
CA PRO A 62 -18.77 5.40 -2.67
C PRO A 62 -19.41 6.80 -2.56
N PRO A 63 -18.63 7.90 -2.46
CA PRO A 63 -19.17 9.25 -2.32
C PRO A 63 -20.14 9.69 -3.41
N ARG A 64 -19.97 9.17 -4.62
CA ARG A 64 -20.83 9.46 -5.77
C ARG A 64 -22.05 8.55 -5.85
N GLY A 65 -22.19 7.57 -4.96
CA GLY A 65 -23.13 6.47 -5.10
C GLY A 65 -22.58 5.34 -5.96
N ILE A 66 -23.33 4.24 -6.06
CA ILE A 66 -22.93 3.04 -6.80
C ILE A 66 -23.13 3.29 -8.30
N HIS A 67 -22.04 3.24 -9.06
CA HIS A 67 -22.02 3.41 -10.50
C HIS A 67 -21.24 2.27 -11.14
N TRP A 68 -21.69 1.84 -12.32
CA TRP A 68 -21.06 0.76 -13.06
C TRP A 68 -20.60 1.23 -14.42
N SER A 69 -19.31 1.10 -14.67
CA SER A 69 -18.72 1.26 -15.99
C SER A 69 -18.59 -0.10 -16.67
N ARG A 70 -18.67 -0.14 -18.00
CA ARG A 70 -18.28 -1.35 -18.72
C ARG A 70 -16.78 -1.61 -18.52
N PRO A 71 -16.35 -2.85 -18.31
CA PRO A 71 -14.94 -3.15 -18.25
C PRO A 71 -14.23 -2.75 -19.57
N GLY A 72 -13.13 -2.00 -19.46
CA GLY A 72 -12.32 -1.62 -20.61
C GLY A 72 -11.43 -2.76 -21.12
N ALA A 73 -10.84 -2.63 -22.31
CA ALA A 73 -9.98 -3.67 -22.88
C ALA A 73 -8.80 -4.04 -21.95
N ILE A 74 -8.58 -5.35 -21.78
CA ILE A 74 -7.43 -5.90 -21.05
C ILE A 74 -6.21 -5.87 -21.97
N HIS A 75 -5.13 -5.24 -21.51
CA HIS A 75 -3.81 -5.36 -22.15
C HIS A 75 -2.72 -5.40 -21.08
N GLN A 76 -1.55 -5.96 -21.41
CA GLN A 76 -0.48 -6.18 -20.42
C GLN A 76 0.01 -4.88 -19.76
N ALA A 77 -0.01 -3.76 -20.48
CA ALA A 77 0.35 -2.44 -19.93
C ALA A 77 -0.72 -1.77 -19.02
N ARG A 78 -1.96 -2.27 -18.96
CA ARG A 78 -3.03 -1.80 -18.06
C ARG A 78 -3.43 -2.92 -17.11
N TRP A 79 -2.49 -3.28 -16.24
CA TRP A 79 -2.70 -4.32 -15.22
C TRP A 79 -3.93 -4.03 -14.34
N MET A 80 -4.28 -2.75 -14.13
CA MET A 80 -5.46 -2.30 -13.38
C MET A 80 -6.77 -2.89 -13.90
N ALA A 81 -6.88 -3.11 -15.22
CA ALA A 81 -8.08 -3.69 -15.81
C ALA A 81 -8.39 -5.05 -15.18
N ARG A 82 -7.37 -5.88 -14.91
CA ARG A 82 -7.55 -7.21 -14.30
C ARG A 82 -8.20 -7.13 -12.91
N ASN A 83 -7.85 -6.10 -12.13
CA ASN A 83 -8.48 -5.86 -10.83
C ASN A 83 -9.95 -5.47 -10.98
N LEU A 84 -10.25 -4.53 -11.87
CA LEU A 84 -11.62 -4.09 -12.14
C LEU A 84 -12.50 -5.25 -12.61
N TYR A 85 -11.98 -6.10 -13.50
CA TYR A 85 -12.66 -7.32 -13.93
C TYR A 85 -12.87 -8.28 -12.77
N SER A 86 -11.83 -8.59 -12.00
CA SER A 86 -11.93 -9.52 -10.87
C SER A 86 -12.99 -9.09 -9.84
N MET A 87 -13.05 -7.79 -9.53
CA MET A 87 -14.06 -7.21 -8.64
C MET A 87 -15.47 -7.37 -9.19
N LYS A 88 -15.70 -7.03 -10.46
CA LYS A 88 -17.02 -7.16 -11.09
C LYS A 88 -17.44 -8.61 -11.26
N MET A 89 -16.53 -9.48 -11.68
CA MET A 89 -16.78 -10.92 -11.79
C MET A 89 -17.23 -11.51 -10.46
N PHE A 90 -16.64 -11.09 -9.34
CA PHE A 90 -17.07 -11.50 -8.01
C PHE A 90 -18.43 -10.92 -7.63
N MET A 91 -18.62 -9.61 -7.82
CA MET A 91 -19.87 -8.92 -7.46
C MET A 91 -21.10 -9.46 -8.21
N PHE A 92 -20.91 -9.95 -9.44
CA PHE A 92 -21.98 -10.48 -10.27
C PHE A 92 -21.85 -11.98 -10.52
N ALA A 93 -21.09 -12.70 -9.69
CA ALA A 93 -20.77 -14.11 -9.94
C ALA A 93 -22.01 -15.00 -10.11
N GLU A 94 -23.07 -14.73 -9.35
CA GLU A 94 -24.34 -15.46 -9.43
C GLU A 94 -25.04 -15.26 -10.78
N GLN A 95 -25.08 -14.01 -11.28
CA GLN A 95 -25.67 -13.68 -12.59
C GLN A 95 -24.80 -14.16 -13.76
N LEU A 96 -23.50 -14.32 -13.53
CA LEU A 96 -22.54 -14.83 -14.51
C LEU A 96 -22.44 -16.37 -14.49
N GLU A 97 -23.22 -17.04 -13.64
CA GLU A 97 -23.30 -18.50 -13.51
C GLU A 97 -21.93 -19.17 -13.32
N TYR A 98 -21.02 -18.51 -12.58
CA TYR A 98 -19.72 -19.11 -12.26
C TYR A 98 -19.87 -20.28 -11.30
N ASP A 99 -19.06 -21.31 -11.52
CA ASP A 99 -18.97 -22.46 -10.62
C ASP A 99 -18.40 -22.06 -9.24
N GLU A 100 -18.71 -22.86 -8.22
CA GLU A 100 -18.32 -22.59 -6.83
C GLU A 100 -16.80 -22.45 -6.66
N GLU A 101 -15.99 -23.23 -7.39
CA GLU A 101 -14.53 -23.15 -7.33
C GLU A 101 -14.03 -21.79 -7.86
N THR A 102 -14.59 -21.30 -8.96
CA THR A 102 -14.31 -19.98 -9.51
C THR A 102 -14.72 -18.88 -8.54
N VAL A 103 -15.90 -18.98 -7.92
CA VAL A 103 -16.37 -17.99 -6.93
C VAL A 103 -15.44 -17.92 -5.73
N VAL A 104 -14.99 -19.07 -5.19
CA VAL A 104 -14.03 -19.11 -4.07
C VAL A 104 -12.70 -18.46 -4.46
N LYS A 105 -12.18 -18.71 -5.66
CA LYS A 105 -10.95 -18.06 -6.15
C LYS A 105 -11.12 -16.55 -6.29
N LEU A 106 -12.26 -16.11 -6.82
CA LEU A 106 -12.60 -14.70 -6.94
C LEU A 106 -12.75 -14.03 -5.57
N GLU A 107 -13.36 -14.70 -4.59
CA GLU A 107 -13.48 -14.20 -3.22
C GLU A 107 -12.10 -14.00 -2.58
N ARG A 108 -11.21 -15.01 -2.66
CA ARG A 108 -9.83 -14.94 -2.15
C ARG A 108 -9.05 -13.79 -2.78
N LEU A 109 -9.13 -13.65 -4.10
CA LEU A 109 -8.47 -12.57 -4.83
C LEU A 109 -9.04 -11.19 -4.44
N ASN A 110 -10.36 -11.04 -4.38
CA ASN A 110 -10.99 -9.76 -4.02
C ASN A 110 -10.76 -9.39 -2.56
N LEU A 111 -10.64 -10.36 -1.66
CA LEU A 111 -10.22 -10.12 -0.28
C LEU A 111 -8.84 -9.48 -0.22
N PHE A 112 -7.88 -10.03 -0.98
CA PHE A 112 -6.55 -9.45 -1.10
C PHE A 112 -6.57 -8.07 -1.76
N LEU A 113 -7.26 -7.95 -2.90
CA LEU A 113 -7.33 -6.71 -3.67
C LEU A 113 -7.94 -5.57 -2.86
N GLY A 114 -9.05 -5.85 -2.16
CA GLY A 114 -9.80 -4.83 -1.42
C GLY A 114 -9.12 -4.43 -0.11
N LEU A 115 -8.58 -5.39 0.64
CA LEU A 115 -8.01 -5.09 1.97
C LEU A 115 -6.56 -4.67 1.96
N PHE A 116 -5.80 -5.00 0.90
CA PHE A 116 -4.36 -4.75 0.91
C PHE A 116 -3.89 -4.01 -0.33
N TYR A 117 -4.18 -4.55 -1.52
CA TYR A 117 -3.56 -4.04 -2.73
C TYR A 117 -4.06 -2.64 -3.13
N THR A 118 -5.38 -2.45 -3.23
CA THR A 118 -6.00 -1.16 -3.58
C THR A 118 -5.59 -0.04 -2.61
N PRO A 119 -5.75 -0.18 -1.28
CA PRO A 119 -5.38 0.89 -0.36
C PRO A 119 -3.87 1.18 -0.38
N MET A 120 -3.02 0.16 -0.57
CA MET A 120 -1.58 0.38 -0.77
C MET A 120 -1.32 1.19 -2.04
N TRP A 121 -1.86 0.75 -3.18
CA TRP A 121 -1.69 1.43 -4.47
C TRP A 121 -2.12 2.90 -4.41
N MET A 122 -3.24 3.17 -3.75
CA MET A 122 -3.78 4.52 -3.60
C MET A 122 -2.99 5.38 -2.59
N SER A 123 -2.25 4.75 -1.69
CA SER A 123 -1.40 5.42 -0.68
C SER A 123 0.03 5.66 -1.15
N SER A 124 0.44 5.13 -2.32
CA SER A 124 1.80 5.23 -2.85
C SER A 124 2.06 6.54 -3.64
N THR A 125 1.44 7.65 -3.24
CA THR A 125 1.55 8.95 -3.94
C THR A 125 2.80 9.73 -3.56
N LEU A 126 3.36 9.51 -2.36
CA LEU A 126 4.52 10.22 -1.84
C LEU A 126 5.69 9.26 -1.60
N ALA A 127 6.86 9.60 -2.15
CA ALA A 127 8.08 8.82 -1.96
C ALA A 127 8.52 8.77 -0.48
N ALA A 128 8.28 9.85 0.27
CA ALA A 128 8.59 9.91 1.70
C ALA A 128 7.81 8.87 2.53
N ASP A 129 6.61 8.50 2.11
CA ASP A 129 5.80 7.48 2.80
C ASP A 129 6.15 6.05 2.35
N ALA A 130 6.90 5.88 1.26
CA ALA A 130 7.15 4.58 0.66
C ALA A 130 7.86 3.59 1.59
N PRO A 131 8.91 3.96 2.38
CA PRO A 131 9.52 3.01 3.32
C PRO A 131 8.53 2.47 4.36
N ALA A 132 7.68 3.35 4.90
CA ALA A 132 6.67 2.97 5.89
C ALA A 132 5.59 2.07 5.27
N ASN A 133 5.09 2.44 4.09
CA ASN A 133 4.07 1.68 3.36
C ASN A 133 4.58 0.28 2.98
N ASP A 134 5.79 0.17 2.43
CA ASP A 134 6.38 -1.10 2.01
C ASP A 134 6.63 -2.03 3.19
N LEU A 135 7.20 -1.51 4.29
CA LEU A 135 7.44 -2.29 5.50
C LEU A 135 6.12 -2.79 6.09
N GLN A 136 5.12 -1.92 6.19
CA GLN A 136 3.81 -2.30 6.73
C GLN A 136 3.12 -3.33 5.83
N PHE A 137 3.19 -3.17 4.49
CA PHE A 137 2.61 -4.11 3.55
C PHE A 137 3.26 -5.50 3.61
N MET A 138 4.60 -5.56 3.73
CA MET A 138 5.30 -6.84 3.95
C MET A 138 4.85 -7.52 5.26
N LYS A 139 4.75 -6.77 6.36
CA LYS A 139 4.27 -7.29 7.66
C LYS A 139 2.83 -7.78 7.58
N ASP A 140 1.97 -7.03 6.91
CA ASP A 140 0.58 -7.39 6.66
C ASP A 140 0.49 -8.70 5.89
N MET A 141 1.33 -8.91 4.86
CA MET A 141 1.38 -10.16 4.11
C MET A 141 1.92 -11.33 4.94
N MET A 142 2.94 -11.12 5.78
CA MET A 142 3.43 -12.14 6.71
C MET A 142 2.34 -12.58 7.69
N LYS A 143 1.50 -11.65 8.15
CA LYS A 143 0.33 -11.97 8.99
C LYS A 143 -0.79 -12.63 8.18
N PHE A 144 -1.07 -12.14 6.98
CA PHE A 144 -2.09 -12.65 6.06
C PHE A 144 -1.83 -14.09 5.61
N LYS A 145 -0.57 -14.54 5.65
CA LYS A 145 -0.18 -15.94 5.41
C LYS A 145 -0.96 -16.95 6.27
N ARG A 146 -1.45 -16.54 7.45
CA ARG A 146 -2.32 -17.37 8.32
C ARG A 146 -3.75 -17.53 7.79
N THR A 147 -4.18 -16.64 6.90
CA THR A 147 -5.51 -16.66 6.26
C THR A 147 -5.43 -17.29 4.88
N ASP A 148 -4.51 -16.81 4.05
CA ASP A 148 -4.32 -17.30 2.70
C ASP A 148 -2.81 -17.42 2.41
N PRO A 149 -2.22 -18.60 2.65
CA PRO A 149 -0.79 -18.79 2.50
C PRO A 149 -0.33 -18.69 1.05
N GLU A 150 -1.17 -19.07 0.09
CA GLU A 150 -0.83 -19.07 -1.33
C GLU A 150 -0.71 -17.64 -1.86
N ILE A 151 -1.73 -16.80 -1.64
CA ILE A 151 -1.69 -15.39 -2.06
C ILE A 151 -0.59 -14.65 -1.31
N ALA A 152 -0.51 -14.80 0.01
CA ALA A 152 0.52 -14.12 0.80
C ALA A 152 1.93 -14.50 0.35
N GLN A 153 2.20 -15.77 0.05
CA GLN A 153 3.51 -16.22 -0.41
C GLN A 153 3.83 -15.68 -1.80
N ALA A 154 2.86 -15.69 -2.73
CA ALA A 154 3.05 -15.12 -4.07
C ALA A 154 3.36 -13.62 -4.00
N VAL A 155 2.66 -12.88 -3.15
CA VAL A 155 2.89 -11.43 -2.96
C VAL A 155 4.24 -11.18 -2.31
N LEU A 156 4.61 -11.90 -1.24
CA LEU A 156 5.91 -11.76 -0.59
C LEU A 156 7.06 -12.04 -1.55
N GLN A 157 6.97 -13.09 -2.38
CA GLN A 157 7.98 -13.38 -3.42
C GLN A 157 8.11 -12.25 -4.44
N LYS A 158 7.01 -11.55 -4.77
CA LYS A 158 7.09 -10.36 -5.61
C LYS A 158 7.72 -9.19 -4.88
N LEU A 159 7.33 -8.93 -3.63
CA LEU A 159 7.90 -7.86 -2.81
C LEU A 159 9.40 -8.02 -2.56
N GLU A 160 9.95 -9.23 -2.55
CA GLU A 160 11.40 -9.44 -2.50
C GLU A 160 12.16 -8.73 -3.64
N ASN A 161 11.51 -8.52 -4.79
CA ASN A 161 12.05 -7.77 -5.93
C ASN A 161 11.74 -6.27 -5.88
N HIS A 162 11.10 -5.78 -4.83
CA HIS A 162 10.66 -4.40 -4.68
C HIS A 162 11.10 -3.76 -3.36
N LYS A 163 12.20 -4.23 -2.75
CA LYS A 163 12.69 -3.75 -1.44
C LYS A 163 13.53 -2.46 -1.51
N TRP A 164 13.47 -1.70 -2.61
CA TRP A 164 14.28 -0.49 -2.81
C TRP A 164 14.04 0.57 -1.74
N TYR A 165 12.79 0.77 -1.30
CA TYR A 165 12.48 1.75 -0.26
C TYR A 165 12.85 1.28 1.16
N LEU A 166 13.29 0.04 1.31
CA LEU A 166 13.72 -0.55 2.59
C LEU A 166 15.25 -0.63 2.71
N THR A 167 15.99 -0.09 1.75
CA THR A 167 17.45 -0.07 1.82
C THR A 167 17.92 1.09 2.71
N GLN A 168 19.14 0.98 3.24
CA GLN A 168 19.70 1.98 4.14
C GLN A 168 19.67 3.38 3.53
N GLU A 169 19.99 3.49 2.24
CA GLU A 169 20.05 4.72 1.47
C GLU A 169 18.71 5.46 1.40
N VAL A 170 17.59 4.73 1.47
CA VAL A 170 16.24 5.26 1.17
C VAL A 170 15.37 5.37 2.43
N VAL A 171 15.62 4.54 3.46
CA VAL A 171 14.86 4.58 4.72
C VAL A 171 14.77 5.99 5.36
N PRO A 172 15.81 6.84 5.33
CA PRO A 172 15.73 8.21 5.84
C PRO A 172 14.66 9.09 5.20
N PHE A 173 14.20 8.80 3.97
CA PHE A 173 13.08 9.52 3.36
C PHE A 173 11.81 9.50 4.24
N ALA A 174 11.65 8.46 5.07
CA ALA A 174 10.51 8.31 5.96
C ALA A 174 10.41 9.40 7.03
N LEU A 175 11.51 10.10 7.35
CA LEU A 175 11.53 11.23 8.29
C LEU A 175 10.64 12.39 7.82
N PHE A 176 10.53 12.56 6.50
CA PHE A 176 9.73 13.59 5.84
C PHE A 176 8.30 13.13 5.51
N GLY A 177 7.98 11.86 5.76
CA GLY A 177 6.65 11.29 5.53
C GLY A 177 5.67 11.60 6.65
N SER A 178 4.37 11.49 6.39
CA SER A 178 3.31 11.65 7.40
C SER A 178 2.86 10.32 8.02
N ARG A 179 3.39 9.18 7.53
CA ARG A 179 3.00 7.84 8.00
C ARG A 179 3.63 7.42 9.32
N LEU A 180 4.71 8.07 9.73
CA LEU A 180 5.41 7.76 10.97
C LEU A 180 4.94 8.64 12.12
N SER A 181 4.79 8.03 13.29
CA SER A 181 4.65 8.77 14.54
C SER A 181 5.94 9.51 14.89
N ASP A 182 5.82 10.56 15.72
CA ASP A 182 6.98 11.31 16.22
C ASP A 182 8.01 10.38 16.88
N LYS A 183 7.55 9.35 17.60
CA LYS A 183 8.45 8.36 18.20
C LYS A 183 9.24 7.59 17.14
N GLU A 184 8.58 7.08 16.10
CA GLU A 184 9.26 6.34 15.03
C GLU A 184 10.26 7.21 14.28
N LYS A 185 9.93 8.48 14.04
CA LYS A 185 10.85 9.46 13.45
C LYS A 185 12.05 9.70 14.37
N GLN A 186 11.83 9.87 15.67
CA GLN A 186 12.90 10.06 16.64
C GLN A 186 13.80 8.82 16.75
N ASP A 187 13.24 7.61 16.68
CA ASP A 187 14.00 6.36 16.72
C ASP A 187 14.92 6.22 15.48
N ILE A 188 14.43 6.58 14.30
CA ILE A 188 15.24 6.63 13.05
C ILE A 188 16.34 7.68 13.17
N ALA A 189 16.01 8.90 13.61
CA ALA A 189 16.95 10.00 13.76
C ALA A 189 18.08 9.67 14.77
N ALA A 190 17.72 9.13 15.93
CA ALA A 190 18.68 8.70 16.94
C ALA A 190 19.61 7.61 16.41
N LYS A 191 19.06 6.64 15.66
CA LYS A 191 19.85 5.57 15.05
C LYS A 191 20.79 6.08 13.97
N LEU A 192 20.33 7.03 13.15
CA LEU A 192 21.13 7.68 12.11
C LEU A 192 22.31 8.44 12.73
N HIS A 193 22.06 9.24 13.76
CA HIS A 193 23.11 9.98 14.47
C HIS A 193 24.13 9.06 15.16
N ALA A 194 23.67 7.94 15.74
CA ALA A 194 24.55 6.95 16.35
C ALA A 194 25.35 6.10 15.35
N THR A 195 25.05 6.20 14.04
CA THR A 195 25.71 5.44 12.99
C THR A 195 26.80 6.28 12.36
N GLU A 196 28.04 5.78 12.35
CA GLU A 196 29.15 6.49 11.71
C GLU A 196 28.93 6.62 10.20
N LYS A 197 29.13 7.84 9.69
CA LYS A 197 29.14 8.11 8.25
C LYS A 197 30.38 7.45 7.62
N PRO A 198 30.23 6.66 6.53
CA PRO A 198 31.36 6.06 5.86
C PRO A 198 32.16 7.10 5.07
N ASP A 199 33.47 6.88 4.90
CA ASP A 199 34.34 7.74 4.07
C ASP A 199 33.89 7.79 2.60
N SER A 200 33.24 6.72 2.14
CA SER A 200 32.65 6.63 0.80
C SER A 200 31.42 5.73 0.80
N PHE A 201 30.43 6.10 0.00
CA PHE A 201 29.20 5.30 -0.19
C PHE A 201 29.38 4.22 -1.24
N ARG A 202 28.67 3.11 -1.07
CA ARG A 202 28.71 1.99 -2.01
C ARG A 202 28.17 2.40 -3.37
N ARG A 203 28.82 1.91 -4.43
CA ARG A 203 28.31 1.98 -5.81
C ARG A 203 27.78 0.63 -6.25
N GLY A 204 26.69 0.62 -7.00
CA GLY A 204 26.12 -0.58 -7.62
C GLY A 204 24.73 -0.93 -7.11
N LYS A 205 24.38 -2.24 -7.16
CA LYS A 205 23.07 -2.71 -6.71
C LYS A 205 22.96 -2.57 -5.19
N PRO A 206 21.82 -2.07 -4.66
CA PRO A 206 21.62 -1.95 -3.24
C PRO A 206 21.57 -3.33 -2.57
N MET A 207 21.95 -3.37 -1.30
CA MET A 207 21.76 -4.56 -0.47
C MET A 207 20.37 -4.53 0.17
N PHE A 208 19.55 -5.51 -0.15
CA PHE A 208 18.22 -5.58 0.43
C PHE A 208 18.23 -6.19 1.82
N PRO A 209 17.48 -5.63 2.78
CA PRO A 209 17.41 -6.19 4.12
C PRO A 209 16.61 -7.50 4.17
N GLN A 210 16.80 -8.22 5.26
CA GLN A 210 15.88 -9.28 5.70
C GLN A 210 14.82 -8.66 6.60
N VAL A 211 13.57 -8.72 6.16
CA VAL A 211 12.44 -8.14 6.88
C VAL A 211 11.71 -9.23 7.65
N THR A 212 11.37 -8.94 8.90
CA THR A 212 10.55 -9.79 9.77
C THR A 212 9.35 -9.02 10.28
N VAL A 213 8.41 -9.72 10.92
CA VAL A 213 7.25 -9.08 11.57
C VAL A 213 7.64 -8.07 12.66
N LYS A 214 8.86 -8.15 13.20
CA LYS A 214 9.37 -7.27 14.26
C LYS A 214 10.21 -6.10 13.74
N THR A 215 10.68 -6.16 12.50
CA THR A 215 11.56 -5.15 11.91
C THR A 215 10.91 -3.77 11.96
N THR A 216 11.60 -2.78 12.49
CA THR A 216 11.24 -1.35 12.44
C THR A 216 12.04 -0.67 11.34
N LEU A 217 11.65 0.54 10.93
CA LEU A 217 12.47 1.31 9.99
C LEU A 217 13.82 1.71 10.61
N ALA A 218 13.88 1.96 11.92
CA ALA A 218 15.13 2.22 12.62
C ALA A 218 16.10 1.02 12.52
N ASP A 219 15.61 -0.23 12.53
CA ASP A 219 16.45 -1.42 12.33
C ASP A 219 17.11 -1.47 10.93
N LEU A 220 16.58 -0.73 9.97
CA LEU A 220 17.07 -0.67 8.60
C LEU A 220 18.06 0.48 8.36
N VAL A 221 18.34 1.29 9.39
CA VAL A 221 19.36 2.34 9.33
C VAL A 221 20.75 1.73 9.52
N GLY A 222 21.65 2.07 8.61
CA GLY A 222 23.08 1.76 8.68
C GLY A 222 23.94 2.81 7.98
N PRO A 223 25.25 2.57 7.76
CA PRO A 223 26.19 3.59 7.28
C PRO A 223 25.76 4.29 5.98
N GLU A 224 25.12 3.57 5.06
CA GLU A 224 24.68 4.13 3.77
C GLU A 224 23.48 5.08 3.91
N SER A 225 22.85 5.18 5.09
CA SER A 225 21.72 6.08 5.35
C SER A 225 22.12 7.56 5.31
N HIS A 226 23.41 7.85 5.44
CA HIS A 226 23.94 9.20 5.27
C HIS A 226 23.97 9.65 3.81
N LEU A 227 23.83 8.74 2.84
CA LEU A 227 24.00 9.03 1.41
C LEU A 227 23.06 10.15 0.94
N LEU A 228 21.79 10.06 1.31
CA LEU A 228 20.79 11.03 0.85
C LEU A 228 21.09 12.42 1.37
N LEU A 229 21.28 12.56 2.69
CA LEU A 229 21.50 13.84 3.35
C LEU A 229 22.80 14.47 2.87
N ASP A 230 23.86 13.66 2.70
CA ASP A 230 25.14 14.12 2.16
C ASP A 230 25.03 14.58 0.70
N THR A 231 24.28 13.83 -0.13
CA THR A 231 24.07 14.18 -1.55
C THR A 231 23.27 15.48 -1.69
N LEU A 232 22.34 15.73 -0.79
CA LEU A 232 21.52 16.94 -0.77
C LEU A 232 22.20 18.12 -0.06
N GLY A 233 23.35 17.90 0.59
CA GLY A 233 24.03 18.92 1.39
C GLY A 233 23.22 19.37 2.62
N ILE A 234 22.38 18.48 3.16
CA ILE A 234 21.53 18.75 4.31
C ILE A 234 22.33 18.49 5.59
N GLU A 235 22.53 19.52 6.39
CA GLU A 235 22.95 19.38 7.78
C GLU A 235 21.86 18.65 8.55
N TYR A 236 22.20 17.72 9.43
CA TYR A 236 21.20 16.85 10.07
C TYR A 236 21.26 16.80 11.59
N ASP A 237 22.01 17.73 12.21
CA ASP A 237 22.01 17.92 13.66
C ASP A 237 20.62 18.29 14.21
N TRP A 238 19.79 18.95 13.40
CA TRP A 238 18.41 19.29 13.78
C TRP A 238 17.51 18.06 13.94
N LEU A 239 17.86 16.90 13.36
CA LEU A 239 17.13 15.64 13.58
C LEU A 239 17.15 15.19 15.04
N LEU A 240 18.10 15.68 15.85
CA LEU A 240 18.15 15.39 17.29
C LEU A 240 17.18 16.24 18.11
N GLN A 241 16.68 17.34 17.55
CA GLN A 241 15.64 18.13 18.20
C GLN A 241 14.31 17.33 18.21
N PRO A 242 13.36 17.67 19.09
CA PRO A 242 12.04 17.06 19.06
C PRO A 242 11.38 17.20 17.69
N VAL A 243 10.76 16.14 17.17
CA VAL A 243 10.09 16.15 15.84
C VAL A 243 9.17 17.35 15.62
N ALA A 244 8.46 17.80 16.67
CA ALA A 244 7.58 18.96 16.62
C ALA A 244 8.27 20.28 16.24
N THR A 245 9.60 20.37 16.37
CA THR A 245 10.38 21.56 15.99
C THR A 245 10.97 21.46 14.59
N TRP A 246 10.98 20.28 13.96
CA TRP A 246 11.58 20.07 12.63
C TRP A 246 11.02 20.99 11.55
N PRO A 247 9.71 21.30 11.49
CA PRO A 247 9.17 22.26 10.52
C PRO A 247 9.71 23.69 10.59
N ARG A 248 10.51 24.01 11.61
CA ARG A 248 11.18 25.31 11.77
C ARG A 248 12.61 25.30 11.22
N SER A 249 13.14 24.14 10.83
CA SER A 249 14.45 24.03 10.21
C SER A 249 14.33 24.37 8.73
N ASP A 250 15.26 25.19 8.22
CA ASP A 250 15.34 25.50 6.79
C ASP A 250 15.61 24.25 5.93
N ASP A 251 16.19 23.21 6.55
CA ASP A 251 16.52 21.93 5.93
C ASP A 251 15.37 20.90 5.94
N TYR A 252 14.17 21.26 6.43
CA TYR A 252 13.02 20.33 6.56
C TYR A 252 12.05 20.32 5.36
N SER A 253 12.25 21.16 4.35
CA SER A 253 11.29 21.34 3.23
C SER A 253 11.81 20.90 1.87
#